data_AF-A0A0L6WIT6-F1
#
_entry.id   AF-A0A0L6WIT6-F1
#
_cell.length_a   1.000
_cell.length_b   1.000
_cell.length_c   1.000
_cell.angle_alpha   90.00
_cell.angle_beta   90.00
_cell.angle_gamma   90.00
#
_symmetry.space_group_name_H-M   'P 1'
#
loop_
_entity.id
_entity.type
_entity.pdbx_description
1 polymer ?
#
loop_
_entity_poly.entity_id
_entity_poly.type
_entity_poly.pdbx_seq_one_letter_code
_entity_poly.pdbx_strand_id
1 'polypeptide(L)'
;MLSLLRAVTALAFVRLVVAGVSERRYSGIPNTFPSLLSCSSQVPVFSCENASLIQNTCCSPTPGGLVLATQFWDTHTGLEEQGQKLPKGSWTIHGLWPDNCDGSFQQYCDFSRQYDPAPSPATLSDGTIIPPWEGPGVDTFIKDFGLNKFWINQGAPNAAFWAHEFSKHATCTSTFDVKCYGPDYKEHEEVINFFDAAIRAFHRYPSFDILAASGIVPSNKTSYTLQQITTAINTQIGVTPFIGCSHNGTVLSELWYFHHVLGTEQYGSFKPLDSTSPSTCSQTAPIWYFERTPSSEQEVRA
;
A
#
# COMPACT_ATOMS: atom_id res chain seq x y z
N MET A 1 -70.28 -13.17 25.35
CA MET A 1 -69.70 -12.26 24.34
C MET A 1 -68.26 -11.96 24.74
N LEU A 2 -67.30 -12.75 24.22
CA LEU A 2 -65.87 -12.49 24.37
C LEU A 2 -65.43 -11.59 23.20
N SER A 3 -64.96 -10.37 23.50
CA SER A 3 -64.44 -9.45 22.48
C SER A 3 -62.92 -9.60 22.41
N LEU A 4 -62.42 -10.15 21.30
CA LEU A 4 -61.00 -10.18 20.95
C LEU A 4 -60.51 -8.75 20.67
N LEU A 5 -59.58 -8.24 21.47
CA LEU A 5 -58.75 -7.09 21.10
C LEU A 5 -57.67 -7.57 20.11
N ARG A 6 -57.74 -7.11 18.86
CA ARG A 6 -56.64 -7.26 17.88
C ARG A 6 -55.58 -6.20 18.20
N ALA A 7 -54.39 -6.62 18.63
CA ALA A 7 -53.21 -5.77 18.68
C ALA A 7 -52.72 -5.51 17.25
N VAL A 8 -52.70 -4.25 16.85
CA VAL A 8 -52.08 -3.80 15.59
C VAL A 8 -50.62 -3.51 15.88
N THR A 9 -49.72 -4.36 15.40
CA THR A 9 -48.27 -4.12 15.42
C THR A 9 -47.93 -3.08 14.36
N ALA A 10 -47.56 -1.87 14.78
CA ALA A 10 -47.00 -0.86 13.90
C ALA A 10 -45.54 -1.22 13.56
N LEU A 11 -45.26 -1.61 12.32
CA LEU A 11 -43.89 -1.72 11.82
C LEU A 11 -43.33 -0.29 11.62
N ALA A 12 -42.39 0.11 12.48
CA ALA A 12 -41.59 1.29 12.27
C ALA A 12 -40.55 1.00 11.16
N PHE A 13 -40.74 1.59 9.98
CA PHE A 13 -39.71 1.61 8.95
C PHE A 13 -38.59 2.55 9.39
N VAL A 14 -37.48 1.98 9.88
CA VAL A 14 -36.23 2.71 10.06
C VAL A 14 -35.68 3.01 8.66
N ARG A 15 -35.79 4.27 8.22
CA ARG A 15 -35.07 4.74 7.04
C ARG A 15 -33.58 4.79 7.38
N LEU A 16 -32.81 3.83 6.90
CA LEU A 16 -31.36 3.98 6.81
C LEU A 16 -31.07 5.14 5.86
N VAL A 17 -30.61 6.25 6.41
CA VAL A 17 -29.93 7.29 5.62
C VAL A 17 -28.56 6.73 5.31
N VAL A 18 -28.39 6.18 4.11
CA VAL A 18 -27.05 5.93 3.57
C VAL A 18 -26.44 7.30 3.35
N ALA A 19 -25.58 7.73 4.28
CA ALA A 19 -24.71 8.86 4.04
C ALA A 19 -23.86 8.49 2.83
N GLY A 20 -24.14 9.12 1.68
CA GLY A 20 -23.31 8.96 0.49
C GLY A 20 -21.89 9.37 0.86
N VAL A 21 -20.96 8.42 0.76
CA VAL A 21 -19.54 8.74 0.78
C VAL A 21 -19.31 9.59 -0.46
N SER A 22 -19.21 10.91 -0.27
CA SER A 22 -18.78 11.80 -1.33
C SER A 22 -17.34 11.44 -1.63
N GLU A 23 -17.11 10.62 -2.65
CA GLU A 23 -15.79 10.50 -3.28
C GLU A 23 -15.34 11.92 -3.62
N ARG A 24 -14.38 12.46 -2.88
CA ARG A 24 -13.60 13.60 -3.37
C ARG A 24 -12.84 13.09 -4.58
N ARG A 25 -13.46 13.15 -5.76
CA ARG A 25 -12.76 12.96 -7.02
C ARG A 25 -11.69 14.03 -7.09
N TYR A 26 -10.43 13.63 -6.99
CA TYR A 26 -9.32 14.49 -7.35
C TYR A 26 -9.50 14.84 -8.82
N SER A 27 -9.87 16.09 -9.08
CA SER A 27 -10.08 16.60 -10.43
C SER A 27 -8.73 16.52 -11.16
N GLY A 28 -8.60 15.63 -12.14
CA GLY A 28 -7.37 15.46 -12.93
C GLY A 28 -6.88 14.01 -13.03
N ILE A 29 -7.16 13.14 -12.06
CA ILE A 29 -6.76 11.73 -12.13
C ILE A 29 -7.62 11.00 -13.17
N PRO A 30 -7.04 10.40 -14.22
CA PRO A 30 -7.80 9.61 -15.19
C PRO A 30 -8.53 8.47 -14.49
N ASN A 31 -9.83 8.32 -14.76
CA ASN A 31 -10.61 7.17 -14.30
C ASN A 31 -10.29 5.96 -15.20
N THR A 32 -9.11 5.39 -14.98
CA THR A 32 -8.63 4.20 -15.68
C THR A 32 -8.65 3.00 -14.73
N PHE A 33 -8.87 1.81 -15.30
CA PHE A 33 -8.92 0.54 -14.57
C PHE A 33 -8.79 -0.60 -15.59
N PRO A 34 -8.25 -1.77 -15.19
CA PRO A 34 -8.22 -2.93 -16.05
C PRO A 34 -9.65 -3.36 -16.42
N SER A 35 -9.81 -3.94 -17.61
CA SER A 35 -11.10 -4.34 -18.15
C SER A 35 -11.72 -5.49 -17.35
N LEU A 36 -12.68 -5.17 -16.49
CA LEU A 36 -13.44 -6.16 -15.72
C LEU A 36 -14.29 -7.10 -16.58
N LEU A 37 -14.61 -6.69 -17.82
CA LEU A 37 -15.35 -7.56 -18.74
C LEU A 37 -14.58 -8.87 -19.00
N SER A 38 -13.25 -8.81 -19.01
CA SER A 38 -12.39 -9.98 -19.15
C SER A 38 -12.47 -10.96 -17.96
N CYS A 39 -13.06 -10.51 -16.84
CA CYS A 39 -13.23 -11.26 -15.60
C CYS A 39 -14.68 -11.63 -15.31
N SER A 40 -15.64 -11.17 -16.13
CA SER A 40 -17.08 -11.33 -15.88
C SER A 40 -17.57 -12.77 -15.81
N SER A 41 -16.87 -13.72 -16.45
CA SER A 41 -17.18 -15.15 -16.43
C SER A 41 -16.50 -15.91 -15.29
N GLN A 42 -15.67 -15.25 -14.48
CA GLN A 42 -14.92 -15.85 -13.39
C GLN A 42 -15.52 -15.46 -12.05
N VAL A 43 -15.60 -16.41 -11.14
CA VAL A 43 -15.95 -16.12 -9.75
C VAL A 43 -14.73 -15.45 -9.11
N PRO A 44 -14.84 -14.22 -8.56
CA PRO A 44 -13.73 -13.61 -7.85
C PRO A 44 -13.32 -14.48 -6.67
N VAL A 45 -12.04 -14.84 -6.63
CA VAL A 45 -11.43 -15.56 -5.51
C VAL A 45 -10.31 -14.70 -4.93
N PHE A 46 -10.02 -14.90 -3.65
CA PHE A 46 -8.81 -14.35 -3.06
C PHE A 46 -7.59 -15.02 -3.71
N SER A 47 -6.62 -14.21 -4.13
CA SER A 47 -5.30 -14.67 -4.52
C SER A 47 -4.71 -15.59 -3.44
N CYS A 48 -3.90 -16.58 -3.84
CA CYS A 48 -3.28 -17.58 -2.95
C CYS A 48 -4.23 -18.51 -2.15
N GLU A 49 -5.56 -18.37 -2.23
CA GLU A 49 -6.49 -19.22 -1.45
C GLU A 49 -7.15 -20.34 -2.27
N ASN A 50 -7.14 -20.26 -3.60
CA ASN A 50 -7.72 -21.29 -4.46
C ASN A 50 -6.73 -21.73 -5.54
N ALA A 51 -6.41 -23.02 -5.55
CA ALA A 51 -5.52 -23.67 -6.52
C ALA A 51 -6.18 -23.96 -7.88
N SER A 52 -7.46 -23.60 -8.05
CA SER A 52 -8.11 -23.61 -9.37
C SER A 52 -7.33 -22.68 -10.28
N LEU A 53 -6.62 -23.23 -11.26
CA LEU A 53 -5.74 -22.50 -12.19
C LEU A 53 -6.41 -21.20 -12.62
N ILE A 54 -5.87 -20.07 -12.16
CA ILE A 54 -6.28 -18.73 -12.58
C ILE A 54 -6.21 -18.71 -14.11
N GLN A 55 -7.37 -18.77 -14.77
CA GLN A 55 -7.43 -18.93 -16.23
C GLN A 55 -7.08 -17.63 -16.95
N ASN A 56 -7.45 -16.51 -16.35
CA ASN A 56 -7.12 -15.17 -16.84
C ASN A 56 -6.34 -14.43 -15.75
N THR A 57 -5.04 -14.22 -15.99
CA THR A 57 -4.17 -13.54 -15.02
C THR A 57 -4.49 -12.05 -14.87
N CYS A 58 -5.37 -11.48 -15.70
CA CYS A 58 -5.91 -10.15 -15.48
C CYS A 58 -6.96 -10.07 -14.37
N CYS A 59 -7.42 -11.21 -13.85
CA CYS A 59 -8.52 -11.28 -12.88
C CYS A 59 -8.07 -11.62 -11.46
N SER A 60 -6.80 -11.95 -11.28
CA SER A 60 -6.16 -12.18 -10.00
C SER A 60 -4.65 -12.01 -10.16
N PRO A 61 -3.95 -11.36 -9.21
CA PRO A 61 -2.49 -11.26 -9.24
C PRO A 61 -1.83 -12.63 -9.34
N THR A 62 -1.05 -12.86 -10.41
CA THR A 62 -0.36 -14.13 -10.69
C THR A 62 0.85 -13.96 -11.62
N PRO A 63 2.10 -14.23 -11.18
CA PRO A 63 2.52 -14.39 -9.78
C PRO A 63 2.25 -13.11 -8.97
N GLY A 64 2.60 -13.09 -7.68
CA GLY A 64 2.42 -11.88 -6.87
C GLY A 64 1.13 -11.81 -6.05
N GLY A 65 0.53 -12.97 -5.74
CA GLY A 65 -0.76 -13.05 -5.05
C GLY A 65 -0.75 -12.64 -3.58
N LEU A 66 0.42 -12.56 -2.93
CA LEU A 66 0.57 -12.06 -1.57
C LEU A 66 0.98 -10.58 -1.65
N VAL A 67 0.03 -9.67 -1.48
CA VAL A 67 0.27 -8.23 -1.71
C VAL A 67 0.56 -7.51 -0.41
N LEU A 68 1.71 -6.86 -0.33
CA LEU A 68 2.17 -6.10 0.84
C LEU A 68 1.95 -4.60 0.61
N ALA A 69 1.27 -3.92 1.52
CA ALA A 69 1.28 -2.47 1.59
C ALA A 69 2.33 -2.04 2.63
N THR A 70 3.40 -1.39 2.18
CA THR A 70 4.56 -1.10 3.01
C THR A 70 4.66 0.38 3.35
N GLN A 71 5.08 0.69 4.57
CA GLN A 71 5.14 2.05 5.09
C GLN A 71 6.43 2.31 5.83
N PHE A 72 6.88 3.56 5.76
CA PHE A 72 8.03 4.08 6.50
C PHE A 72 7.63 4.98 7.66
N TRP A 73 8.47 4.93 8.70
CA TRP A 73 8.61 6.00 9.67
C TRP A 73 10.02 6.58 9.63
N ASP A 74 10.16 7.67 8.88
CA ASP A 74 11.37 8.48 8.84
C ASP A 74 11.29 9.70 9.77
N THR A 75 12.45 10.15 10.26
CA THR A 75 12.58 11.35 11.12
C THR A 75 13.11 12.58 10.39
N HIS A 76 13.62 12.42 9.17
CA HIS A 76 14.18 13.46 8.31
C HIS A 76 14.15 12.94 6.86
N THR A 77 14.32 13.79 5.85
CA THR A 77 14.38 13.39 4.44
C THR A 77 15.78 13.49 3.85
N GLY A 78 16.66 14.30 4.44
CA GLY A 78 17.96 14.63 3.86
C GLY A 78 17.88 15.59 2.66
N LEU A 79 16.67 16.02 2.27
CA LEU A 79 16.40 17.00 1.22
C LEU A 79 15.47 18.13 1.71
N GLU A 80 15.55 18.46 3.00
CA GLU A 80 14.75 19.52 3.62
C GLU A 80 15.02 20.88 2.99
N GLU A 81 16.28 21.15 2.59
CA GLU A 81 16.67 22.38 1.91
C GLU A 81 15.99 22.55 0.55
N GLN A 82 15.64 21.43 -0.10
CA GLN A 82 14.87 21.39 -1.35
C GLN A 82 13.36 21.34 -1.11
N GLY A 83 12.91 21.43 0.14
CA GLY A 83 11.51 21.46 0.53
C GLY A 83 10.84 20.09 0.63
N GLN A 84 11.57 18.99 0.46
CA GLN A 84 11.04 17.64 0.64
C GLN A 84 10.85 17.37 2.14
N LYS A 85 9.60 17.21 2.56
CA LYS A 85 9.21 17.10 3.97
C LYS A 85 8.21 15.99 4.20
N LEU A 86 8.21 15.48 5.42
CA LEU A 86 7.37 14.37 5.87
C LEU A 86 6.02 14.87 6.43
N PRO A 87 4.93 14.12 6.27
CA PRO A 87 3.59 14.54 6.69
C PRO A 87 3.38 14.37 8.19
N LYS A 88 3.16 15.46 8.93
CA LYS A 88 2.90 15.38 10.38
C LYS A 88 1.70 14.48 10.69
N GLY A 89 1.82 13.69 11.76
CA GLY A 89 0.75 12.78 12.19
C GLY A 89 0.44 11.66 11.20
N SER A 90 1.41 11.27 10.37
CA SER A 90 1.24 10.22 9.38
C SER A 90 2.55 9.50 9.11
N TRP A 91 2.45 8.17 8.96
CA TRP A 91 3.48 7.39 8.27
C TRP A 91 3.48 7.73 6.77
N THR A 92 4.52 7.33 6.06
CA THR A 92 4.65 7.52 4.61
C THR A 92 4.58 6.18 3.89
N ILE A 93 4.21 6.22 2.61
CA ILE A 93 4.19 5.06 1.72
C ILE A 93 5.64 4.68 1.41
N HIS A 94 5.96 3.40 1.56
CA HIS A 94 7.14 2.79 0.95
C HIS A 94 6.73 2.24 -0.41
N GLY A 95 5.76 1.31 -0.47
CA GLY A 95 5.27 0.77 -1.73
C GLY A 95 4.10 -0.22 -1.61
N LEU A 96 3.82 -0.88 -2.73
CA LEU A 96 2.86 -1.97 -2.86
C LEU A 96 3.55 -3.14 -3.57
N TRP A 97 3.83 -4.22 -2.85
CA TRP A 97 4.70 -5.29 -3.34
C TRP A 97 3.94 -6.59 -3.58
N PRO A 98 4.06 -7.18 -4.76
CA PRO A 98 3.42 -8.45 -5.07
C PRO A 98 4.39 -9.63 -4.82
N ASP A 99 4.32 -10.22 -3.63
CA ASP A 99 5.07 -11.42 -3.29
C ASP A 99 4.35 -12.68 -3.81
N ASN A 100 5.12 -13.73 -4.05
CA ASN A 100 4.58 -15.06 -4.31
C ASN A 100 3.85 -15.58 -3.06
N CYS A 101 2.91 -16.51 -3.27
CA CYS A 101 2.12 -17.08 -2.19
C CYS A 101 2.94 -17.85 -1.14
N ASP A 102 4.19 -18.20 -1.44
CA ASP A 102 5.12 -18.83 -0.51
C ASP A 102 6.01 -17.83 0.26
N GLY A 103 5.82 -16.52 0.04
CA GLY A 103 6.60 -15.45 0.64
C GLY A 103 7.93 -15.14 -0.06
N SER A 104 8.28 -15.85 -1.13
CA SER A 104 9.33 -15.40 -2.05
C SER A 104 8.84 -14.24 -2.90
N PHE A 105 9.72 -13.51 -3.59
CA PHE A 105 9.33 -12.40 -4.45
C PHE A 105 10.13 -12.38 -5.74
N GLN A 106 9.60 -11.66 -6.73
CA GLN A 106 10.30 -11.34 -7.97
C GLN A 106 10.58 -9.82 -8.00
N GLN A 107 11.49 -9.40 -8.87
CA GLN A 107 11.83 -8.00 -9.02
C GLN A 107 12.25 -7.69 -10.47
N TYR A 108 11.85 -6.52 -10.96
CA TYR A 108 12.15 -6.05 -12.32
C TYR A 108 11.75 -7.05 -13.41
N CYS A 109 10.49 -7.48 -13.41
CA CYS A 109 10.02 -8.60 -14.25
C CYS A 109 9.71 -8.23 -15.71
N ASP A 110 9.64 -6.94 -16.03
CA ASP A 110 9.38 -6.45 -17.39
C ASP A 110 10.15 -5.15 -17.69
N PHE A 111 11.26 -5.28 -18.42
CA PHE A 111 12.10 -4.13 -18.80
C PHE A 111 11.44 -3.23 -19.86
N SER A 112 10.41 -3.69 -20.57
CA SER A 112 9.71 -2.87 -21.56
C SER A 112 8.77 -1.84 -20.93
N ARG A 113 8.45 -2.00 -19.64
CA ARG A 113 7.58 -1.11 -18.87
C ARG A 113 8.29 -0.46 -17.68
N GLN A 114 9.60 -0.58 -17.55
CA GLN A 114 10.34 -0.04 -16.41
C GLN A 114 10.71 1.44 -16.64
N TYR A 115 10.79 2.22 -15.56
CA TYR A 115 11.11 3.66 -15.56
C TYR A 115 12.21 4.06 -14.56
N ASP A 116 12.88 3.09 -13.92
CA ASP A 116 13.85 3.33 -12.84
C ASP A 116 15.19 3.82 -13.40
N PRO A 117 15.61 5.08 -13.10
CA PRO A 117 16.87 5.63 -13.60
C PRO A 117 18.09 5.09 -12.84
N ALA A 118 17.91 4.43 -11.69
CA ALA A 118 18.99 3.88 -10.88
C ALA A 118 18.59 2.53 -10.25
N PRO A 119 18.49 1.45 -11.05
CA PRO A 119 18.04 0.15 -10.57
C PRO A 119 18.84 -0.38 -9.37
N SER A 120 18.12 -0.88 -8.36
CA SER A 120 18.69 -1.46 -7.14
C SER A 120 17.98 -2.77 -6.77
N PRO A 121 18.59 -3.94 -7.02
CA PRO A 121 19.97 -4.12 -7.50
C PRO A 121 20.13 -3.73 -8.99
N ALA A 122 21.36 -3.46 -9.43
CA ALA A 122 21.67 -3.23 -10.86
C ALA A 122 21.79 -4.55 -11.66
N THR A 123 21.86 -5.69 -10.96
CA THR A 123 21.97 -7.02 -11.57
C THR A 123 21.15 -8.01 -10.74
N LEU A 124 20.30 -8.77 -11.41
CA LEU A 124 19.50 -9.82 -10.79
C LEU A 124 20.36 -11.03 -10.38
N SER A 125 19.80 -11.91 -9.56
CA SER A 125 20.49 -13.09 -9.05
C SER A 125 20.94 -14.08 -10.14
N ASP A 126 20.28 -14.05 -11.31
CA ASP A 126 20.63 -14.85 -12.48
C ASP A 126 21.70 -14.20 -13.38
N GLY A 127 22.20 -13.02 -13.01
CA GLY A 127 23.19 -12.25 -13.78
C GLY A 127 22.59 -11.28 -14.81
N THR A 128 21.27 -11.19 -14.92
CA THR A 128 20.62 -10.22 -15.82
C THR A 128 20.88 -8.80 -15.35
N ILE A 129 21.44 -7.96 -16.23
CA ILE A 129 21.67 -6.54 -15.97
C ILE A 129 20.38 -5.77 -16.20
N ILE A 130 20.00 -4.93 -15.25
CA ILE A 130 18.81 -4.07 -15.38
C ILE A 130 19.26 -2.74 -15.99
N PRO A 131 18.77 -2.37 -17.20
CA PRO A 131 19.17 -1.14 -17.84
C PRO A 131 18.55 0.07 -17.10
N PRO A 132 19.35 1.11 -16.76
CA PRO A 132 18.82 2.38 -16.28
C PRO A 132 17.86 3.01 -17.30
N TRP A 133 16.76 3.58 -16.81
CA TRP A 133 15.85 4.37 -17.62
C TRP A 133 16.42 5.76 -17.93
N GLU A 134 16.32 6.19 -19.19
CA GLU A 134 16.79 7.50 -19.67
C GLU A 134 15.65 8.42 -20.14
N GLY A 135 14.39 7.96 -20.08
CA GLY A 135 13.23 8.73 -20.53
C GLY A 135 12.60 9.62 -19.45
N PRO A 136 11.38 10.13 -19.68
CA PRO A 136 10.64 10.91 -18.70
C PRO A 136 10.39 10.12 -17.40
N GLY A 137 10.48 10.79 -16.25
CA GLY A 137 10.18 10.18 -14.96
C GLY A 137 8.68 9.92 -14.77
N VAL A 138 8.34 8.98 -13.89
CA VAL A 138 6.94 8.61 -13.62
C VAL A 138 6.09 9.76 -13.07
N ASP A 139 6.74 10.76 -12.46
CA ASP A 139 6.12 12.00 -12.00
C ASP A 139 5.47 12.81 -13.13
N THR A 140 5.91 12.61 -14.37
CA THR A 140 5.27 13.20 -15.55
C THR A 140 3.89 12.59 -15.86
N PHE A 141 3.67 11.33 -15.48
CA PHE A 141 2.43 10.59 -15.75
C PHE A 141 1.43 10.68 -14.60
N ILE A 142 1.89 10.90 -13.37
CA ILE A 142 1.09 10.87 -12.13
C ILE A 142 0.99 12.23 -11.40
N LYS A 143 1.23 13.32 -12.12
CA LYS A 143 1.37 14.68 -11.58
C LYS A 143 0.26 15.10 -10.60
N ASP A 144 -0.98 14.66 -10.83
CA ASP A 144 -2.16 15.10 -10.08
C ASP A 144 -2.42 14.29 -8.79
N PHE A 145 -1.59 13.30 -8.47
CA PHE A 145 -1.79 12.39 -7.33
C PHE A 145 -1.38 13.01 -5.99
N GLY A 146 -0.60 14.09 -6.00
CA GLY A 146 -0.11 14.72 -4.77
C GLY A 146 0.84 13.82 -3.96
N LEU A 147 1.55 12.90 -4.62
CA LEU A 147 2.46 11.92 -3.99
C LEU A 147 3.52 12.57 -3.09
N ASN A 148 3.96 13.79 -3.43
CA ASN A 148 4.89 14.61 -2.63
C ASN A 148 4.42 14.93 -1.20
N LYS A 149 3.21 14.52 -0.80
CA LYS A 149 2.71 14.65 0.57
C LYS A 149 2.95 13.41 1.42
N PHE A 150 2.90 12.22 0.84
CA PHE A 150 2.83 10.96 1.59
C PHE A 150 3.75 9.85 1.08
N TRP A 151 4.30 9.95 -0.13
CA TRP A 151 5.24 8.97 -0.69
C TRP A 151 6.60 9.64 -0.88
N ILE A 152 7.35 9.72 0.22
CA ILE A 152 8.54 10.56 0.33
C ILE A 152 9.78 9.68 0.35
N ASN A 153 10.77 10.06 -0.44
CA ASN A 153 12.07 9.41 -0.53
C ASN A 153 13.06 9.98 0.51
N GLN A 154 14.12 9.23 0.77
CA GLN A 154 15.16 9.53 1.75
C GLN A 154 16.50 9.72 1.03
N GLY A 155 17.09 10.92 1.16
CA GLY A 155 18.38 11.28 0.58
C GLY A 155 18.39 11.45 -0.95
N ALA A 156 17.25 11.32 -1.61
CA ALA A 156 17.12 11.44 -3.06
C ALA A 156 15.71 11.95 -3.47
N PRO A 157 15.54 12.44 -4.72
CA PRO A 157 14.25 12.94 -5.19
C PRO A 157 13.15 11.89 -5.18
N ASN A 158 11.92 12.29 -4.86
CA ASN A 158 10.77 11.38 -4.82
C ASN A 158 10.51 10.66 -6.16
N ALA A 159 10.67 11.35 -7.30
CA ALA A 159 10.39 10.77 -8.62
C ALA A 159 11.22 9.51 -8.93
N ALA A 160 12.50 9.48 -8.52
CA ALA A 160 13.36 8.31 -8.71
C ALA A 160 12.89 7.13 -7.87
N PHE A 161 12.42 7.38 -6.64
CA PHE A 161 11.87 6.35 -5.77
C PHE A 161 10.53 5.82 -6.26
N TRP A 162 9.63 6.67 -6.74
CA TRP A 162 8.39 6.22 -7.36
C TRP A 162 8.66 5.34 -8.58
N ALA A 163 9.63 5.73 -9.40
CA ALA A 163 10.06 4.94 -10.55
C ALA A 163 10.64 3.58 -10.14
N HIS A 164 11.44 3.54 -9.06
CA HIS A 164 11.93 2.31 -8.44
C HIS A 164 10.78 1.39 -8.04
N GLU A 165 9.82 1.89 -7.26
CA GLU A 165 8.71 1.10 -6.74
C GLU A 165 7.86 0.50 -7.85
N PHE A 166 7.53 1.28 -8.89
CA PHE A 166 6.81 0.74 -10.04
C PHE A 166 7.64 -0.31 -10.78
N SER A 167 8.87 0.03 -11.15
CA SER A 167 9.71 -0.79 -12.03
C SER A 167 10.08 -2.12 -11.39
N LYS A 168 10.38 -2.09 -10.09
CA LYS A 168 10.81 -3.26 -9.33
C LYS A 168 9.64 -4.16 -8.96
N HIS A 169 8.51 -3.59 -8.54
CA HIS A 169 7.42 -4.35 -7.94
C HIS A 169 6.20 -4.49 -8.87
N ALA A 170 5.69 -3.40 -9.43
CA ALA A 170 4.47 -3.44 -10.25
C ALA A 170 4.63 -4.27 -11.54
N THR A 171 5.84 -4.32 -12.10
CA THR A 171 6.13 -5.14 -13.29
C THR A 171 6.05 -6.64 -13.03
N CYS A 172 6.01 -7.07 -11.75
CA CYS A 172 6.03 -8.46 -11.32
C CYS A 172 4.67 -9.05 -10.95
N THR A 173 3.57 -8.31 -11.14
CA THR A 173 2.20 -8.81 -10.99
C THR A 173 1.41 -8.62 -12.28
N SER A 174 0.61 -9.61 -12.62
CA SER A 174 -0.10 -9.69 -13.91
C SER A 174 -1.21 -8.67 -14.09
N THR A 175 -1.82 -8.19 -13.01
CA THR A 175 -3.00 -7.32 -13.08
C THR A 175 -2.67 -5.90 -13.55
N PHE A 176 -1.40 -5.49 -13.49
CA PHE A 176 -0.89 -4.26 -14.12
C PHE A 176 -0.33 -4.49 -15.53
N ASP A 177 -0.42 -5.69 -16.10
CA ASP A 177 -0.01 -5.89 -17.49
C ASP A 177 -0.89 -5.07 -18.44
N VAL A 178 -0.27 -4.41 -19.42
CA VAL A 178 -0.96 -3.60 -20.44
C VAL A 178 -2.06 -4.38 -21.16
N LYS A 179 -1.88 -5.70 -21.36
CA LYS A 179 -2.90 -6.57 -21.98
C LYS A 179 -4.24 -6.58 -21.21
N CYS A 180 -4.23 -6.27 -19.92
CA CYS A 180 -5.41 -6.26 -19.07
C CYS A 180 -6.27 -5.00 -19.24
N TYR A 181 -5.76 -3.98 -19.93
CA TYR A 181 -6.46 -2.74 -20.26
C TYR A 181 -7.26 -2.86 -21.57
N GLY A 182 -6.98 -3.90 -22.36
CA GLY A 182 -7.70 -4.17 -23.60
C GLY A 182 -7.35 -3.20 -24.74
N PRO A 183 -8.18 -3.14 -25.79
CA PRO A 183 -7.85 -2.40 -27.01
C PRO A 183 -7.85 -0.87 -26.84
N ASP A 184 -8.49 -0.36 -25.79
CA ASP A 184 -8.62 1.08 -25.52
C ASP A 184 -7.52 1.60 -24.57
N TYR A 185 -6.49 0.78 -24.30
CA TYR A 185 -5.35 1.15 -23.48
C TYR A 185 -4.73 2.47 -23.95
N LYS A 186 -4.54 3.37 -22.98
CA LYS A 186 -3.74 4.59 -23.16
C LYS A 186 -2.42 4.41 -22.46
N GLU A 187 -1.36 4.91 -23.09
CA GLU A 187 -0.01 4.82 -22.55
C GLU A 187 0.05 5.31 -21.09
N HIS A 188 0.61 4.46 -20.22
CA HIS A 188 0.81 4.67 -18.78
C HIS A 188 -0.42 4.51 -17.88
N GLU A 189 -1.56 4.01 -18.37
CA GLU A 189 -2.72 3.71 -17.52
C GLU A 189 -2.41 2.72 -16.39
N GLU A 190 -1.53 1.75 -16.63
CA GLU A 190 -1.02 0.80 -15.66
C GLU A 190 -0.14 1.43 -14.59
N VAL A 191 0.65 2.44 -14.97
CA VAL A 191 1.45 3.24 -14.04
C VAL A 191 0.53 4.02 -13.11
N ILE A 192 -0.40 4.77 -13.68
CA ILE A 192 -1.41 5.56 -12.95
C ILE A 192 -2.16 4.67 -11.96
N ASN A 193 -2.61 3.50 -12.40
CA ASN A 193 -3.37 2.58 -11.56
C ASN A 193 -2.54 1.90 -10.46
N PHE A 194 -1.24 1.67 -10.68
CA PHE A 194 -0.38 1.17 -9.62
C PHE A 194 -0.28 2.16 -8.46
N PHE A 195 0.00 3.43 -8.76
CA PHE A 195 0.09 4.46 -7.72
C PHE A 195 -1.25 4.69 -7.02
N ASP A 196 -2.35 4.60 -7.76
CA ASP A 196 -3.70 4.70 -7.19
C ASP A 196 -4.01 3.52 -6.25
N ALA A 197 -3.70 2.29 -6.67
CA ALA A 197 -3.86 1.10 -5.84
C ALA A 197 -3.02 1.17 -4.56
N ALA A 198 -1.76 1.61 -4.65
CA ALA A 198 -0.88 1.79 -3.51
C ALA A 198 -1.41 2.85 -2.51
N ILE A 199 -1.94 3.97 -3.01
CA ILE A 199 -2.58 5.00 -2.17
C ILE A 199 -3.85 4.46 -1.50
N ARG A 200 -4.70 3.73 -2.23
CA ARG A 200 -5.88 3.07 -1.66
C ARG A 200 -5.49 2.11 -0.54
N ALA A 201 -4.45 1.32 -0.74
CA ALA A 201 -3.94 0.41 0.28
C ALA A 201 -3.37 1.16 1.49
N PHE A 202 -2.62 2.25 1.29
CA PHE A 202 -2.12 3.11 2.36
C PHE A 202 -3.23 3.70 3.22
N HIS A 203 -4.31 4.20 2.62
CA HIS A 203 -5.45 4.76 3.35
C HIS A 203 -6.18 3.74 4.23
N ARG A 204 -6.06 2.44 3.93
CA ARG A 204 -6.62 1.37 4.78
C ARG A 204 -5.87 1.24 6.10
N TYR A 205 -4.60 1.64 6.16
CA TYR A 205 -3.73 1.49 7.32
C TYR A 205 -3.15 2.83 7.77
N PRO A 206 -3.94 3.65 8.50
CA PRO A 206 -3.44 4.87 9.11
C PRO A 206 -2.58 4.55 10.34
N SER A 207 -1.37 4.03 10.12
CA SER A 207 -0.49 3.47 11.16
C SER A 207 -0.22 4.42 12.33
N PHE A 208 -0.07 5.71 12.05
CA PHE A 208 0.06 6.72 13.10
C PHE A 208 -1.15 6.70 14.05
N ASP A 209 -2.35 6.76 13.48
CA ASP A 209 -3.60 6.85 14.23
C ASP A 209 -3.89 5.53 14.98
N ILE A 210 -3.56 4.38 14.36
CA ILE A 210 -3.64 3.05 14.97
C ILE A 210 -2.77 2.97 16.24
N LEU A 211 -1.50 3.37 16.14
CA LEU A 211 -0.57 3.36 17.27
C LEU A 211 -0.97 4.39 18.34
N ALA A 212 -1.33 5.60 17.92
CA ALA A 212 -1.72 6.70 18.81
C ALA A 212 -2.97 6.35 19.64
N ALA A 213 -3.91 5.59 19.09
CA ALA A 213 -5.10 5.12 19.81
C ALA A 213 -4.77 4.27 21.05
N SER A 214 -3.57 3.69 21.11
CA SER A 214 -3.04 2.94 22.26
C SER A 214 -1.98 3.71 23.04
N GLY A 215 -1.86 5.03 22.84
CA GLY A 215 -0.85 5.88 23.47
C GLY A 215 0.58 5.67 22.96
N ILE A 216 0.74 4.99 21.82
CA ILE A 216 2.03 4.81 21.16
C ILE A 216 2.22 5.97 20.17
N VAL A 217 3.00 6.96 20.56
CA VAL A 217 3.26 8.18 19.80
C VAL A 217 4.76 8.43 19.68
N PRO A 218 5.21 9.18 18.66
CA PRO A 218 6.61 9.54 18.56
C PRO A 218 7.11 10.29 19.81
N SER A 219 8.30 9.95 20.29
CA SER A 219 8.89 10.55 21.49
C SER A 219 10.41 10.38 21.50
N ASN A 220 11.12 11.44 21.87
CA ASN A 220 12.55 11.40 22.14
C ASN A 220 12.88 11.00 23.60
N LYS A 221 11.87 10.66 24.41
CA LYS A 221 12.01 10.41 25.86
C LYS A 221 11.46 9.07 26.32
N THR A 222 10.59 8.45 25.52
CA THR A 222 9.92 7.20 25.86
C THR A 222 10.10 6.19 24.75
N SER A 223 10.10 4.93 25.13
CA SER A 223 10.24 3.78 24.25
C SER A 223 9.12 2.77 24.55
N TYR A 224 8.94 1.83 23.64
CA TYR A 224 7.92 0.79 23.71
C TYR A 224 8.54 -0.59 23.64
N THR A 225 7.83 -1.63 24.07
CA THR A 225 8.20 -3.02 23.77
C THR A 225 7.60 -3.44 22.45
N LEU A 226 8.18 -4.46 21.80
CA LEU A 226 7.60 -5.05 20.59
C LEU A 226 6.16 -5.51 20.85
N GLN A 227 5.93 -6.14 22.00
CA GLN A 227 4.60 -6.61 22.39
C GLN A 227 3.57 -5.48 22.45
N GLN A 228 3.92 -4.30 22.98
CA GLN A 228 3.01 -3.16 23.01
C GLN A 228 2.62 -2.71 21.60
N ILE A 229 3.60 -2.61 20.69
CA ILE A 229 3.36 -2.22 19.28
C ILE A 229 2.51 -3.28 18.58
N THR A 230 2.87 -4.56 18.70
CA THR A 230 2.13 -5.69 18.14
C THR A 230 0.68 -5.71 18.63
N THR A 231 0.45 -5.59 19.94
CA THR A 231 -0.90 -5.59 20.51
C THR A 231 -1.71 -4.38 20.06
N ALA A 232 -1.11 -3.18 20.00
CA ALA A 232 -1.80 -1.98 19.54
C ALA A 232 -2.33 -2.14 18.10
N ILE A 233 -1.50 -2.64 17.19
CA ILE A 233 -1.89 -2.85 15.79
C ILE A 233 -2.93 -3.98 15.69
N ASN A 234 -2.64 -5.14 16.27
CA ASN A 234 -3.54 -6.31 16.18
C ASN A 234 -4.94 -6.01 16.73
N THR A 235 -5.04 -5.24 17.83
CA THR A 235 -6.33 -4.84 18.41
C THR A 235 -7.18 -4.01 17.44
N GLN A 236 -6.57 -3.21 16.58
CA GLN A 236 -7.28 -2.33 15.65
C GLN A 236 -7.66 -3.04 14.33
N ILE A 237 -6.79 -3.92 13.82
CA ILE A 237 -6.97 -4.50 12.47
C ILE A 237 -7.14 -6.02 12.45
N GLY A 238 -7.03 -6.69 13.60
CA GLY A 238 -7.24 -8.14 13.76
C GLY A 238 -6.09 -9.04 13.28
N VAL A 239 -5.02 -8.45 12.74
CA VAL A 239 -3.83 -9.17 12.24
C VAL A 239 -2.56 -8.45 12.64
N THR A 240 -1.43 -9.15 12.60
CA THR A 240 -0.11 -8.61 12.95
C THR A 240 0.70 -8.34 11.68
N PRO A 241 1.02 -7.08 11.34
CA PRO A 241 1.92 -6.79 10.22
C PRO A 241 3.36 -7.18 10.54
N PHE A 242 4.23 -7.13 9.53
CA PHE A 242 5.66 -7.08 9.79
C PHE A 242 5.97 -5.75 10.48
N ILE A 243 6.77 -5.82 11.55
CA ILE A 243 7.24 -4.64 12.29
C ILE A 243 8.75 -4.58 12.11
N GLY A 244 9.21 -3.59 11.35
CA GLY A 244 10.61 -3.40 11.02
C GLY A 244 11.27 -2.39 11.95
N CYS A 245 12.44 -2.75 12.47
CA CYS A 245 13.30 -1.83 13.18
C CYS A 245 14.70 -1.77 12.56
N SER A 246 15.28 -0.57 12.56
CA SER A 246 16.67 -0.30 12.26
C SER A 246 17.52 -0.21 13.54
N HIS A 247 18.79 0.17 13.41
CA HIS A 247 19.74 0.35 14.52
C HIS A 247 19.74 -0.83 15.51
N ASN A 248 20.10 -2.02 15.00
CA ASN A 248 20.14 -3.27 15.77
C ASN A 248 18.79 -3.63 16.42
N GLY A 249 17.69 -3.36 15.71
CA GLY A 249 16.34 -3.72 16.13
C GLY A 249 15.73 -2.80 17.20
N THR A 250 16.28 -1.60 17.42
CA THR A 250 15.85 -0.71 18.50
C THR A 250 15.14 0.56 18.02
N VAL A 251 15.08 0.83 16.72
CA VAL A 251 14.40 2.02 16.19
C VAL A 251 13.33 1.60 15.21
N LEU A 252 12.07 1.86 15.53
CA LEU A 252 10.93 1.53 14.66
C LEU A 252 11.04 2.31 13.35
N SER A 253 11.00 1.60 12.22
CA SER A 253 11.23 2.19 10.89
C SER A 253 10.22 1.76 9.85
N GLU A 254 9.63 0.56 9.94
CA GLU A 254 8.78 0.02 8.89
C GLU A 254 7.57 -0.75 9.43
N LEU A 255 6.49 -0.73 8.65
CA LEU A 255 5.32 -1.58 8.83
C LEU A 255 4.89 -2.14 7.47
N TRP A 256 4.76 -3.46 7.34
CA TRP A 256 4.27 -4.11 6.12
C TRP A 256 2.99 -4.89 6.40
N TYR A 257 1.91 -4.51 5.72
CA TYR A 257 0.59 -5.12 5.85
C TYR A 257 0.37 -6.13 4.73
N PHE A 258 0.08 -7.38 5.07
CA PHE A 258 -0.03 -8.49 4.12
C PHE A 258 -1.47 -8.76 3.72
N HIS A 259 -1.70 -9.08 2.45
CA HIS A 259 -3.02 -9.31 1.92
C HIS A 259 -3.09 -10.43 0.90
N HIS A 260 -4.23 -11.12 0.90
CA HIS A 260 -4.76 -11.66 -0.34
C HIS A 260 -5.73 -10.65 -0.97
N VAL A 261 -5.81 -10.65 -2.29
CA VAL A 261 -6.60 -9.71 -3.09
C VAL A 261 -7.77 -10.44 -3.71
N LEU A 262 -8.98 -9.92 -3.53
CA LEU A 262 -10.16 -10.39 -4.24
C LEU A 262 -10.25 -9.67 -5.60
N GLY A 263 -10.04 -10.41 -6.69
CA GLY A 263 -9.95 -9.79 -8.01
C GLY A 263 -8.58 -9.13 -8.19
N THR A 264 -8.54 -7.83 -8.47
CA THR A 264 -7.29 -7.11 -8.77
C THR A 264 -6.97 -6.00 -7.77
N GLU A 265 -5.68 -5.66 -7.66
CA GLU A 265 -5.12 -4.68 -6.73
C GLU A 265 -5.79 -3.30 -6.90
N GLN A 266 -6.10 -2.92 -8.15
CA GLN A 266 -6.70 -1.64 -8.50
C GLN A 266 -8.06 -1.38 -7.82
N TYR A 267 -8.81 -2.44 -7.49
CA TYR A 267 -10.12 -2.30 -6.83
C TYR A 267 -10.04 -2.26 -5.30
N GLY A 268 -8.87 -2.51 -4.72
CA GLY A 268 -8.64 -2.32 -3.28
C GLY A 268 -9.35 -3.30 -2.34
N SER A 269 -9.79 -4.46 -2.85
CA SER A 269 -10.45 -5.49 -2.04
C SER A 269 -9.44 -6.43 -1.38
N PHE A 270 -8.85 -5.94 -0.29
CA PHE A 270 -7.80 -6.64 0.45
C PHE A 270 -8.35 -7.42 1.65
N LYS A 271 -7.97 -8.70 1.77
CA LYS A 271 -8.13 -9.52 2.98
C LYS A 271 -6.83 -9.47 3.79
N PRO A 272 -6.82 -8.83 4.98
CA PRO A 272 -5.62 -8.74 5.82
C PRO A 272 -5.18 -10.12 6.32
N LEU A 273 -3.86 -10.29 6.46
CA LEU A 273 -3.22 -11.51 6.95
C LEU A 273 -2.19 -11.16 8.03
N ASP A 274 -1.89 -12.14 8.89
CA ASP A 274 -0.68 -12.07 9.70
C ASP A 274 0.55 -12.11 8.78
N SER A 275 1.60 -11.39 9.19
CA SER A 275 2.87 -11.35 8.49
C SER A 275 3.45 -12.75 8.29
N THR A 276 3.92 -13.02 7.07
CA THR A 276 4.71 -14.22 6.77
C THR A 276 6.19 -14.04 7.12
N SER A 277 6.60 -12.81 7.45
CA SER A 277 7.97 -12.46 7.80
C SER A 277 8.12 -12.11 9.30
N PRO A 278 9.20 -12.57 9.96
CA PRO A 278 9.46 -12.22 11.36
C PRO A 278 9.85 -10.74 11.49
N SER A 279 9.46 -10.11 12.60
CA SER A 279 9.91 -8.75 12.93
C SER A 279 11.44 -8.67 13.06
N THR A 280 12.03 -7.56 12.61
CA THR A 280 13.45 -7.24 12.83
C THR A 280 13.70 -6.47 14.13
N CYS A 281 12.65 -6.17 14.90
CA CYS A 281 12.76 -5.48 16.17
C CYS A 281 13.24 -6.41 17.29
N SER A 282 13.96 -5.82 18.24
CA SER A 282 14.43 -6.51 19.42
C SER A 282 13.26 -7.03 20.25
N GLN A 283 13.36 -8.29 20.66
CA GLN A 283 12.38 -8.94 21.54
C GLN A 283 12.54 -8.50 23.01
N THR A 284 13.69 -7.95 23.36
CA THR A 284 14.06 -7.67 24.76
C THR A 284 14.48 -6.22 25.00
N ALA A 285 15.07 -5.55 24.00
CA ALA A 285 15.46 -4.16 24.13
C ALA A 285 14.27 -3.22 23.89
N PRO A 286 14.29 -2.01 24.47
CA PRO A 286 13.29 -0.99 24.16
C PRO A 286 13.36 -0.57 22.70
N ILE A 287 12.19 -0.33 22.10
CA ILE A 287 12.01 0.16 20.74
C ILE A 287 11.67 1.65 20.81
N TRP A 288 12.48 2.45 20.15
CA TRP A 288 12.31 3.88 20.01
C TRP A 288 11.46 4.18 18.78
N TYR A 289 10.42 4.98 19.00
CA TYR A 289 9.60 5.58 17.96
C TYR A 289 9.87 7.07 18.04
N PHE A 290 10.87 7.55 17.30
CA PHE A 290 11.39 8.92 17.49
C PHE A 290 10.50 9.97 16.84
N GLU A 291 10.47 11.16 17.45
CA GLU A 291 9.87 12.36 16.84
C GLU A 291 10.63 12.73 15.55
N ARG A 292 9.92 13.31 14.59
CA ARG A 292 10.58 13.87 13.42
C ARG A 292 11.34 15.13 13.81
N THR A 293 12.40 15.42 13.07
CA THR A 293 13.09 16.70 13.17
C THR A 293 12.11 17.81 12.79
N PRO A 294 11.96 18.88 13.59
CA PRO A 294 10.95 19.92 13.33
C PRO A 294 11.05 20.57 11.94
N SER A 295 12.27 20.67 11.37
CA SER A 295 12.49 21.21 10.02
C SER A 295 12.03 20.27 8.91
N SER A 296 11.89 18.98 9.21
CA SER A 296 11.63 17.90 8.26
C SER A 296 10.16 17.54 8.14
N GLU A 297 9.26 18.19 8.88
CA GLU A 297 7.83 17.92 8.84
C GLU A 297 7.00 19.07 8.26
N GLN A 298 5.82 18.72 7.72
CA GLN A 298 4.84 19.66 7.19
C GLN A 298 3.41 19.22 7.51
N GLU A 299 2.52 20.20 7.67
CA GLU A 299 1.08 19.95 7.75
C GLU A 299 0.53 19.64 6.35
N VAL A 300 -0.09 18.48 6.18
CA VAL A 300 -0.63 18.02 4.89
C VAL A 300 -2.13 17.74 4.92
N ARG A 301 -2.71 17.63 6.12
CA ARG A 301 -4.16 17.47 6.35
C ARG A 301 -4.72 18.89 6.60
N ALA A 302 -5.67 19.32 5.77
CA ALA A 302 -6.35 20.62 5.89
C ALA A 302 -7.58 20.51 6.81
#